data_AF-A0A3L7XVR7-F1
#
_entry.id   AF-A0A3L7XVR7-F1
#
_cell.length_a   1.000
_cell.length_b   1.000
_cell.length_c   1.000
_cell.angle_alpha   90.00
_cell.angle_beta   90.00
_cell.angle_gamma   90.00
#
_symmetry.space_group_name_H-M   'P 1'
#
loop_
_entity.id
_entity.type
_entity.pdbx_description
1 polymer ?
#
loop_
_entity_poly.entity_id
_entity_poly.type
_entity_poly.pdbx_seq_one_letter_code
_entity_poly.pdbx_strand_id
1 'polypeptide(L)'
;MAGIAGNFMAQFTSFWAKLDRSQRLVLVGGGSLIVVLLAVFTVWAAQPDYAVAFTGLTEGDAGAVAQHLKEQSVDYQVQADGTILVPRSQVFDTRIDVASKGLLQESTVGYELFDTTSALGMTEFNQKVTYQRALEGELARTIEALDAVALARVHITLPEDALFKDQQKVPTAAITLKLEPRQKLNDGQVSAIKGLASSSVQGLQPKDVVIVDMAGNMLSGPLMEDVAKSSADTNNDKMTAERKYEEQVEANVQAMLVRALGPDRSVVRVKARLGWDAVEIVEQNFFPDSVVRSEQVTTESYTGTGEFVGGSPGAGSNLPSDQGIPSYQTMADTGTNIDYAHTETTTNYEMGSVEEKRKVASGQLQQLSVSVVVDNVTDEDMLDSLKEIAARAAGVNIERGDQFTLQSIPFDRTFFTDETAEFENQQLSQTYRQVAQWFGVAVVLLSALWFTQRLIRNLRLKAEERDVWDNMRLGVDTQNDGGDGLLQARVPTVPLSLPDEEEDRLPTQDSSRARRAVQRIAEQRPMTVAEIIRQWMEQDKDPSAA
;
A
#
# COMPACT_ATOMS: atom_id res chain seq x y z
N MET A 1 -7.86 46.26 -63.79
CA MET A 1 -9.11 45.54 -63.47
C MET A 1 -10.17 46.40 -62.75
N ALA A 2 -10.16 47.73 -62.87
CA ALA A 2 -11.19 48.59 -62.25
C ALA A 2 -12.37 48.93 -63.19
N GLY A 3 -12.20 48.81 -64.51
CA GLY A 3 -13.25 49.14 -65.50
C GLY A 3 -14.31 48.06 -65.73
N ILE A 4 -14.02 46.79 -65.40
CA ILE A 4 -14.95 45.67 -65.66
C ILE A 4 -16.05 45.62 -64.59
N ALA A 5 -15.72 45.89 -63.32
CA ALA A 5 -16.68 45.91 -62.22
C ALA A 5 -17.68 47.08 -62.33
N GLY A 6 -17.22 48.27 -62.76
CA GLY A 6 -18.09 49.44 -62.93
C GLY A 6 -19.14 49.26 -64.04
N ASN A 7 -18.75 48.66 -65.18
CA ASN A 7 -19.69 48.36 -66.26
C ASN A 7 -20.68 47.25 -65.89
N PHE A 8 -20.26 46.25 -65.11
CA PHE A 8 -21.13 45.17 -64.65
C PHE A 8 -22.23 45.70 -63.71
N MET A 9 -21.89 46.59 -62.78
CA MET A 9 -22.84 47.15 -61.82
C MET A 9 -23.87 48.08 -62.49
N ALA A 10 -23.45 48.84 -63.51
CA ALA A 10 -24.34 49.68 -64.32
C ALA A 10 -25.28 48.86 -65.24
N GLN A 11 -24.78 47.74 -65.78
CA GLN A 11 -25.61 46.80 -66.55
C GLN A 11 -26.61 46.04 -65.65
N PHE A 12 -26.21 45.68 -64.43
CA PHE A 12 -27.08 44.98 -63.47
C PHE A 12 -28.23 45.87 -62.99
N THR A 13 -27.95 47.14 -62.68
CA THR A 13 -28.97 48.10 -62.21
C THR A 13 -29.97 48.49 -63.31
N SER A 14 -29.51 48.64 -64.55
CA SER A 14 -30.39 48.92 -65.71
C SER A 14 -31.22 47.70 -66.15
N PHE A 15 -30.69 46.48 -65.98
CA PHE A 15 -31.43 45.23 -66.19
C PHE A 15 -32.48 45.01 -65.08
N TRP A 16 -32.10 45.28 -63.82
CA TRP A 16 -33.01 45.20 -62.67
C TRP A 16 -34.19 46.17 -62.79
N ALA A 17 -33.94 47.40 -63.23
CA ALA A 17 -34.95 48.43 -63.41
C ALA A 17 -36.01 48.08 -64.48
N LYS A 18 -35.67 47.26 -65.48
CA LYS A 18 -36.56 46.86 -66.59
C LYS A 18 -37.43 45.63 -66.31
N LEU A 19 -37.19 44.92 -65.20
CA LEU A 19 -37.95 43.72 -64.84
C LEU A 19 -39.22 44.06 -64.03
N ASP A 20 -40.34 43.42 -64.39
CA ASP A 20 -41.62 43.52 -63.68
C ASP A 20 -41.52 42.90 -62.26
N ARG A 21 -42.36 43.36 -61.32
CA ARG A 21 -42.27 42.96 -59.88
C ARG A 21 -42.35 41.43 -59.70
N SER A 22 -43.12 40.76 -60.55
CA SER A 22 -43.23 39.30 -60.61
C SER A 22 -41.92 38.61 -61.01
N GLN A 23 -41.20 39.16 -62.00
CA GLN A 23 -39.93 38.63 -62.51
C GLN A 23 -38.76 38.85 -61.53
N ARG A 24 -38.75 39.97 -60.79
CA ARG A 24 -37.74 40.21 -59.74
C ARG A 24 -37.85 39.19 -58.60
N LEU A 25 -39.07 38.80 -58.23
CA LEU A 25 -39.30 37.85 -57.14
C LEU A 25 -38.88 36.42 -57.54
N VAL A 26 -39.12 36.03 -58.80
CA VAL A 26 -38.62 34.75 -59.37
C VAL A 26 -37.09 34.72 -59.46
N LEU A 27 -36.44 35.82 -59.83
CA LEU A 27 -34.97 35.90 -59.90
C LEU A 27 -34.30 35.89 -58.52
N VAL A 28 -34.85 36.59 -57.52
CA VAL A 28 -34.35 36.54 -56.14
C VAL A 28 -34.60 35.17 -55.53
N GLY A 29 -35.79 34.60 -55.71
CA GLY A 29 -36.14 33.27 -55.24
C GLY A 29 -35.25 32.19 -55.86
N GLY A 30 -35.12 32.20 -57.19
CA GLY A 30 -34.26 31.27 -57.93
C GLY A 30 -32.77 31.44 -57.61
N GLY A 31 -32.29 32.68 -57.48
CA GLY A 31 -30.92 32.96 -57.06
C GLY A 31 -30.63 32.46 -55.65
N SER A 32 -31.54 32.66 -54.70
CA SER A 32 -31.41 32.14 -53.34
C SER A 32 -31.41 30.61 -53.29
N LEU A 33 -32.25 29.95 -54.09
CA LEU A 33 -32.29 28.49 -54.19
C LEU A 33 -30.98 27.92 -54.73
N ILE A 34 -30.38 28.57 -55.73
CA ILE A 34 -29.08 28.17 -56.30
C ILE A 34 -27.97 28.34 -55.26
N VAL A 35 -27.97 29.42 -54.48
CA VAL A 35 -27.00 29.64 -53.40
C VAL A 35 -27.15 28.58 -52.31
N VAL A 36 -28.39 28.22 -51.93
CA VAL A 36 -28.65 27.15 -50.96
C VAL A 36 -28.19 25.80 -51.49
N LEU A 37 -28.48 25.48 -52.76
CA LEU A 37 -28.01 24.23 -53.39
C LEU A 37 -26.49 24.17 -53.49
N LEU A 38 -25.82 25.28 -53.80
CA LEU A 38 -24.35 25.37 -53.79
C LEU A 38 -23.78 25.19 -52.37
N ALA A 39 -24.41 25.77 -51.35
CA ALA A 39 -24.01 25.60 -49.96
C ALA A 39 -24.17 24.14 -49.51
N VAL A 40 -25.29 23.49 -49.85
CA VAL A 40 -25.52 22.08 -49.56
C VAL A 40 -24.53 21.19 -50.32
N PHE A 41 -24.26 21.48 -51.59
CA PHE A 41 -23.30 20.73 -52.40
C PHE A 41 -21.87 20.87 -51.89
N THR A 42 -21.48 22.06 -51.43
CA THR A 42 -20.13 22.28 -50.86
C THR A 42 -19.95 21.59 -49.52
N VAL A 43 -20.96 21.60 -48.64
CA VAL A 43 -20.92 20.82 -47.39
C VAL A 43 -20.91 19.31 -47.67
N TRP A 44 -21.68 18.86 -48.66
CA TRP A 44 -21.71 17.45 -49.05
C TRP A 44 -20.40 16.98 -49.68
N ALA A 45 -19.78 17.81 -50.54
CA ALA A 45 -18.50 17.52 -51.18
C ALA A 45 -17.31 17.61 -50.22
N ALA A 46 -17.46 18.28 -49.07
CA ALA A 46 -16.42 18.43 -48.06
C ALA A 46 -16.39 17.29 -47.02
N GLN A 47 -17.22 16.24 -47.14
CA GLN A 47 -17.16 15.12 -46.22
C GLN A 47 -15.91 14.25 -46.47
N PRO A 48 -15.03 14.05 -45.46
CA PRO A 48 -13.86 13.20 -45.61
C PRO A 48 -14.24 11.73 -45.77
N ASP A 49 -13.63 11.05 -46.75
CA ASP A 49 -13.74 9.59 -46.94
C ASP A 49 -12.89 8.88 -45.87
N TYR A 50 -13.53 8.13 -44.97
CA TYR A 50 -12.86 7.41 -43.88
C TYR A 50 -12.43 6.01 -44.35
N ALA A 51 -11.19 5.65 -44.07
CA ALA A 51 -10.65 4.33 -44.33
C ALA A 51 -10.08 3.71 -43.04
N VAL A 52 -10.06 2.39 -43.01
CA VAL A 52 -9.61 1.62 -41.85
C VAL A 52 -8.10 1.76 -41.67
N ALA A 53 -7.68 2.39 -40.57
CA ALA A 53 -6.28 2.53 -40.20
C ALA A 53 -5.79 1.30 -39.45
N PHE A 54 -6.53 0.86 -38.42
CA PHE A 54 -6.20 -0.31 -37.60
C PHE A 54 -7.46 -1.15 -37.30
N THR A 55 -7.28 -2.45 -37.10
CA THR A 55 -8.34 -3.43 -36.79
C THR A 55 -7.87 -4.32 -35.64
N GLY A 56 -8.78 -4.73 -34.76
CA GLY A 56 -8.48 -5.70 -33.70
C GLY A 56 -7.54 -5.17 -32.62
N LEU A 57 -7.57 -3.87 -32.34
CA LEU A 57 -6.82 -3.29 -31.22
C LEU A 57 -7.45 -3.68 -29.89
N THR A 58 -6.63 -3.88 -28.85
CA THR A 58 -7.11 -4.00 -27.48
C THR A 58 -7.71 -2.66 -27.00
N GLU A 59 -8.57 -2.66 -25.98
CA GLU A 59 -9.16 -1.41 -25.46
C GLU A 59 -8.10 -0.40 -25.01
N GLY A 60 -6.97 -0.90 -24.47
CA GLY A 60 -5.83 -0.09 -24.06
C GLY A 60 -5.09 0.53 -25.25
N ASP A 61 -4.77 -0.27 -26.27
CA ASP A 61 -4.10 0.22 -27.49
C ASP A 61 -5.01 1.17 -28.27
N ALA A 62 -6.30 0.86 -28.36
CA ALA A 62 -7.28 1.72 -29.00
C ALA A 62 -7.39 3.08 -28.29
N GLY A 63 -7.35 3.09 -26.96
CA GLY A 63 -7.31 4.31 -26.14
C GLY A 63 -6.03 5.13 -26.36
N ALA A 64 -4.87 4.49 -26.36
CA ALA A 64 -3.57 5.14 -26.58
C ALA A 64 -3.46 5.74 -27.99
N VAL A 65 -3.88 4.99 -29.02
CA VAL A 65 -3.92 5.46 -30.41
C VAL A 65 -4.94 6.58 -30.59
N ALA A 66 -6.14 6.46 -30.01
CA ALA A 66 -7.16 7.52 -30.07
C ALA A 66 -6.69 8.82 -29.40
N GLN A 67 -6.02 8.71 -28.25
CA GLN A 67 -5.45 9.87 -27.55
C GLN A 67 -4.36 10.54 -28.40
N HIS A 68 -3.49 9.75 -29.02
CA HIS A 68 -2.47 10.30 -29.91
C HIS A 68 -3.06 10.99 -31.15
N LEU A 69 -4.06 10.37 -31.80
CA LEU A 69 -4.74 10.97 -32.95
C LEU A 69 -5.42 12.29 -32.59
N LYS A 70 -6.00 12.37 -31.39
CA LYS A 70 -6.56 13.60 -30.85
C LYS A 70 -5.49 14.67 -30.63
N GLU A 71 -4.31 14.31 -30.12
CA GLU A 71 -3.19 15.24 -29.94
C GLU A 71 -2.67 15.81 -31.28
N GLN A 72 -2.66 14.99 -32.34
CA GLN A 72 -2.29 15.45 -33.68
C GLN A 72 -3.42 16.13 -34.45
N SER A 73 -4.59 16.30 -33.83
CA SER A 73 -5.76 16.90 -34.49
C SER A 73 -6.16 16.17 -35.77
N VAL A 74 -5.99 14.84 -35.79
CA VAL A 74 -6.43 13.96 -36.86
C VAL A 74 -7.86 13.52 -36.56
N ASP A 75 -8.79 13.73 -37.49
CA ASP A 75 -10.16 13.23 -37.34
C ASP A 75 -10.16 11.70 -37.31
N TYR A 76 -10.79 11.10 -36.30
CA TYR A 76 -10.84 9.65 -36.15
C TYR A 76 -12.23 9.17 -35.70
N GLN A 77 -12.57 7.95 -36.07
CA GLN A 77 -13.77 7.25 -35.60
C GLN A 77 -13.37 5.90 -35.02
N VAL A 78 -13.89 5.59 -33.83
CA VAL A 78 -13.64 4.30 -33.16
C VAL A 78 -14.92 3.46 -33.27
N GLN A 79 -14.79 2.25 -33.83
CA GLN A 79 -15.86 1.26 -33.86
C GLN A 79 -15.73 0.29 -32.67
N ALA A 80 -16.82 -0.40 -32.32
CA ALA A 80 -16.92 -1.25 -31.13
C ALA A 80 -16.04 -2.51 -31.16
N ASP A 81 -15.50 -2.86 -32.33
CA ASP A 81 -14.62 -3.99 -32.59
C ASP A 81 -13.12 -3.65 -32.45
N GLY A 82 -12.78 -2.47 -31.92
CA GLY A 82 -11.40 -2.00 -31.83
C GLY A 82 -10.84 -1.53 -33.18
N THR A 83 -11.72 -1.24 -34.15
CA THR A 83 -11.34 -0.68 -35.46
C THR A 83 -11.29 0.84 -35.40
N ILE A 84 -10.16 1.43 -35.80
CA ILE A 84 -9.97 2.89 -35.89
C ILE A 84 -9.96 3.31 -37.37
N LEU A 85 -10.87 4.23 -37.71
CA LEU A 85 -10.97 4.82 -39.04
C LEU A 85 -10.44 6.25 -39.04
N VAL A 86 -9.69 6.58 -40.09
CA VAL A 86 -9.02 7.87 -40.28
C VAL A 86 -9.27 8.30 -41.73
N PRO A 87 -9.29 9.61 -42.07
CA PRO A 87 -9.36 10.08 -43.44
C PRO A 87 -8.38 9.33 -44.35
N ARG A 88 -8.86 8.86 -45.50
CA ARG A 88 -8.12 7.99 -46.42
C ARG A 88 -6.76 8.54 -46.85
N SER A 89 -6.61 9.86 -46.89
CA SER A 89 -5.34 10.54 -47.20
C SER A 89 -4.27 10.38 -46.10
N GLN A 90 -4.65 10.10 -44.86
CA GLN A 90 -3.76 10.10 -43.69
C GLN A 90 -3.52 8.70 -43.09
N VAL A 91 -4.10 7.64 -43.67
CA VAL A 91 -3.98 6.26 -43.15
C VAL A 91 -2.53 5.79 -43.06
N PHE A 92 -1.74 5.99 -44.12
CA PHE A 92 -0.35 5.53 -44.14
C PHE A 92 0.54 6.32 -43.18
N ASP A 93 0.37 7.64 -43.14
CA ASP A 93 1.12 8.51 -42.22
C ASP A 93 0.80 8.17 -40.76
N THR A 94 -0.49 7.98 -40.45
CA THR A 94 -0.95 7.54 -39.13
C THR A 94 -0.34 6.19 -38.74
N ARG A 95 -0.29 5.22 -39.66
CA ARG A 95 0.32 3.90 -39.40
C ARG A 95 1.80 4.01 -39.07
N ILE A 96 2.53 4.81 -39.84
CA ILE A 96 3.96 5.03 -39.62
C ILE A 96 4.19 5.75 -38.30
N ASP A 97 3.38 6.76 -37.98
CA ASP A 97 3.55 7.56 -36.76
C ASP A 97 3.27 6.74 -35.50
N VAL A 98 2.15 6.00 -35.46
CA VAL A 98 1.79 5.10 -34.36
C VAL A 98 2.85 4.01 -34.17
N ALA A 99 3.37 3.43 -35.25
CA ALA A 99 4.46 2.45 -35.19
C ALA A 99 5.77 3.07 -34.69
N SER A 100 6.11 4.30 -35.11
CA SER A 100 7.33 5.00 -34.70
C SER A 100 7.37 5.30 -33.20
N LYS A 101 6.20 5.47 -32.59
CA LYS A 101 6.05 5.72 -31.15
C LYS A 101 5.85 4.46 -30.33
N GLY A 102 5.71 3.30 -30.96
CA GLY A 102 5.48 2.03 -30.27
C GLY A 102 4.21 2.03 -29.41
N LEU A 103 3.16 2.75 -29.86
CA LEU A 103 1.91 2.88 -29.11
C LEU A 103 1.04 1.62 -29.14
N LEU A 104 1.37 0.68 -30.02
CA LEU A 104 0.79 -0.65 -30.05
C LEU A 104 1.64 -1.51 -29.13
N GLN A 105 1.12 -1.86 -27.95
CA GLN A 105 1.77 -2.87 -27.13
C GLN A 105 1.61 -4.22 -27.83
N GLU A 106 2.70 -4.97 -27.96
CA GLU A 106 2.58 -6.40 -28.27
C GLU A 106 1.82 -7.04 -27.11
N SER A 107 0.55 -7.39 -27.35
CA SER A 107 -0.25 -8.09 -26.37
C SER A 107 0.41 -9.45 -26.07
N THR A 108 0.75 -9.67 -24.80
CA THR A 108 1.23 -10.98 -24.32
C THR A 108 0.16 -12.03 -24.60
N VAL A 109 0.46 -12.98 -25.51
CA VAL A 109 -0.45 -14.06 -25.90
C VAL A 109 -0.28 -15.21 -24.92
N GLY A 110 -1.37 -15.61 -24.26
CA GLY A 110 -1.42 -16.71 -23.31
C GLY A 110 -2.03 -17.98 -23.90
N TYR A 111 -2.97 -18.59 -23.19
CA TYR A 111 -3.69 -19.79 -23.67
C TYR A 111 -4.59 -19.52 -24.88
N GLU A 112 -4.83 -18.27 -25.27
CA GLU A 112 -5.64 -17.91 -26.44
C GLU A 112 -5.05 -18.49 -27.76
N LEU A 113 -3.75 -18.83 -27.77
CA LEU A 113 -3.07 -19.44 -28.92
C LEU A 113 -3.65 -20.81 -29.31
N PHE A 114 -4.29 -21.51 -28.36
CA PHE A 114 -4.97 -22.79 -28.60
C PHE A 114 -6.34 -22.64 -29.24
N ASP A 115 -7.00 -21.50 -29.07
CA ASP A 115 -8.33 -21.24 -29.61
C ASP A 115 -8.27 -20.79 -31.07
N THR A 116 -7.22 -20.05 -31.45
CA THR A 116 -7.04 -19.54 -32.81
C THR A 116 -6.40 -20.54 -33.77
N THR A 117 -5.67 -21.52 -33.25
CA THR A 117 -4.93 -22.50 -34.06
C THR A 117 -5.75 -23.77 -34.20
N SER A 118 -6.43 -23.94 -35.34
CA SER A 118 -7.17 -25.16 -35.67
C SER A 118 -6.31 -26.42 -35.41
N ALA A 119 -6.69 -27.22 -34.42
CA ALA A 119 -5.93 -28.37 -33.90
C ALA A 119 -5.68 -29.52 -34.92
N LEU A 120 -6.26 -29.45 -36.12
CA LEU A 120 -6.09 -30.47 -37.17
C LEU A 120 -4.72 -30.31 -37.86
N GLY A 121 -3.81 -31.26 -37.59
CA GLY A 121 -2.51 -31.36 -38.27
C GLY A 121 -1.32 -30.83 -37.47
N MET A 122 -1.48 -30.49 -36.19
CA MET A 122 -0.34 -30.12 -35.33
C MET A 122 0.50 -31.34 -34.98
N THR A 123 1.82 -31.19 -35.03
CA THR A 123 2.78 -32.18 -34.51
C THR A 123 2.92 -32.02 -32.99
N GLU A 124 3.37 -33.06 -32.30
CA GLU A 124 3.65 -33.02 -30.86
C GLU A 124 4.64 -31.90 -30.50
N PHE A 125 5.67 -31.68 -31.33
CA PHE A 125 6.61 -30.59 -31.16
C PHE A 125 5.91 -29.21 -31.19
N ASN A 126 5.04 -28.99 -32.17
CA ASN A 126 4.28 -27.74 -32.27
C ASN A 126 3.37 -27.55 -31.05
N GLN A 127 2.75 -28.63 -30.54
CA GLN A 127 1.92 -28.57 -29.34
C GLN A 127 2.75 -28.21 -28.10
N LYS A 128 3.96 -28.78 -27.93
CA LYS A 128 4.87 -28.44 -26.81
C LYS A 128 5.33 -26.98 -26.86
N VAL A 129 5.75 -26.49 -28.04
CA VAL A 129 6.14 -25.08 -28.22
C VAL A 129 4.96 -24.14 -27.95
N THR A 130 3.77 -24.49 -28.42
CA THR A 130 2.54 -23.71 -28.19
C THR A 130 2.20 -23.67 -26.70
N TYR A 131 2.27 -24.81 -26.01
CA TYR A 131 2.06 -24.92 -24.57
C TYR A 131 3.06 -24.09 -23.77
N GLN A 132 4.34 -24.15 -24.12
CA GLN A 132 5.38 -23.36 -23.46
C GLN A 132 5.12 -21.85 -23.62
N ARG A 133 4.81 -21.39 -24.84
CA ARG A 133 4.49 -19.97 -25.09
C ARG A 133 3.28 -19.51 -24.30
N ALA A 134 2.22 -20.32 -24.26
CA ALA A 134 1.04 -20.01 -23.50
C ALA A 134 1.32 -19.91 -21.99
N LEU A 135 2.14 -20.82 -21.45
CA LEU A 135 2.55 -20.82 -20.04
C LEU A 135 3.41 -19.59 -19.69
N GLU A 136 4.35 -19.23 -20.57
CA GLU A 136 5.16 -18.01 -20.44
C GLU A 136 4.29 -16.75 -20.44
N GLY A 137 3.31 -16.68 -21.34
CA GLY A 137 2.38 -15.55 -21.46
C GLY A 137 1.45 -15.39 -20.25
N GLU A 138 0.87 -16.48 -19.75
CA GLU A 138 0.01 -16.45 -18.57
C GLU A 138 0.77 -16.11 -17.29
N LEU A 139 2.00 -16.63 -17.14
CA LEU A 139 2.86 -16.25 -16.03
C LEU A 139 3.22 -14.77 -16.08
N ALA A 140 3.58 -14.25 -17.26
CA ALA A 140 3.82 -12.83 -17.43
C ALA A 140 2.60 -11.99 -17.03
N ARG A 141 1.41 -12.33 -17.54
CA ARG A 141 0.15 -11.63 -17.22
C ARG A 141 -0.18 -11.68 -15.72
N THR A 142 0.06 -12.82 -15.06
CA THR A 142 -0.16 -12.97 -13.62
C THR A 142 0.82 -12.11 -12.80
N ILE A 143 2.08 -12.00 -13.23
CA ILE A 143 3.08 -11.18 -12.56
C ILE A 143 2.82 -9.68 -12.80
N GLU A 144 2.36 -9.31 -14.00
CA GLU A 144 1.94 -7.94 -14.34
C GLU A 144 0.71 -7.47 -13.55
N ALA A 145 -0.11 -8.40 -13.04
CA ALA A 145 -1.21 -8.06 -12.15
C ALA A 145 -0.76 -7.53 -10.78
N LEU A 146 0.54 -7.59 -10.45
CA LEU A 146 1.09 -6.98 -9.25
C LEU A 146 1.31 -5.48 -9.46
N ASP A 147 0.78 -4.65 -8.55
CA ASP A 147 0.83 -3.17 -8.64
C ASP A 147 2.23 -2.57 -8.87
N ALA A 148 3.30 -3.27 -8.46
CA ALA A 148 4.68 -2.81 -8.60
C ALA A 148 5.30 -3.09 -9.98
N VAL A 149 4.67 -3.94 -10.80
CA VAL A 149 5.21 -4.45 -12.07
C VAL A 149 4.44 -3.85 -13.24
N ALA A 150 5.13 -3.08 -14.07
CA ALA A 150 4.57 -2.48 -15.28
C ALA A 150 4.60 -3.43 -16.49
N LEU A 151 5.59 -4.32 -16.56
CA LEU A 151 5.74 -5.32 -17.61
C LEU A 151 6.55 -6.50 -17.08
N ALA A 152 6.17 -7.72 -17.43
CA ALA A 152 6.92 -8.93 -17.12
C ALA A 152 7.21 -9.71 -18.39
N ARG A 153 8.44 -10.23 -18.50
CA ARG A 153 8.81 -11.17 -19.55
C ARG A 153 9.37 -12.43 -18.92
N VAL A 154 8.75 -13.56 -19.23
CA VAL A 154 9.08 -14.86 -18.66
C VAL A 154 9.63 -15.76 -19.77
N HIS A 155 10.78 -16.37 -19.51
CA HIS A 155 11.38 -17.39 -20.37
C HIS A 155 11.55 -18.67 -19.57
N ILE A 156 10.96 -19.76 -20.03
CA ILE A 156 11.06 -21.07 -19.38
C ILE A 156 11.86 -22.00 -20.29
N THR A 157 12.82 -22.72 -19.72
CA THR A 157 13.53 -23.77 -20.42
C THR A 157 13.07 -25.12 -19.88
N LEU A 158 12.20 -25.79 -20.63
CA LEU A 158 11.72 -27.14 -20.34
C LEU A 158 12.66 -28.17 -21.01
N PRO A 159 13.32 -29.04 -20.24
CA PRO A 159 14.15 -30.10 -20.81
C PRO A 159 13.29 -31.22 -21.40
N GLU A 160 13.83 -31.94 -22.39
CA GLU A 160 13.20 -33.14 -22.92
C GLU A 160 13.23 -34.29 -21.88
N ASP A 161 12.26 -35.19 -21.97
CA ASP A 161 12.19 -36.37 -21.10
C ASP A 161 13.34 -37.33 -21.40
N ALA A 162 14.18 -37.60 -20.40
CA ALA A 162 15.27 -38.56 -20.52
C ALA A 162 14.75 -39.98 -20.23
N LEU A 163 15.28 -40.99 -20.95
CA LEU A 163 14.97 -42.40 -20.71
C LEU A 163 15.41 -42.89 -19.31
N PHE A 164 16.38 -42.20 -18.71
CA PHE A 164 16.93 -42.48 -17.39
C PHE A 164 16.76 -41.26 -16.48
N LYS A 165 16.25 -41.48 -15.27
CA LYS A 165 15.99 -40.43 -14.28
C LYS A 165 17.25 -39.64 -13.92
N ASP A 166 18.42 -40.29 -13.93
CA ASP A 166 19.71 -39.67 -13.58
C ASP A 166 20.22 -38.69 -14.66
N GLN A 167 19.66 -38.76 -15.87
CA GLN A 167 19.98 -37.85 -16.99
C GLN A 167 18.93 -36.75 -17.18
N GLN A 168 17.87 -36.75 -16.38
CA GLN A 168 16.82 -35.73 -16.44
C GLN A 168 17.39 -34.38 -15.99
N LYS A 169 17.41 -33.42 -16.91
CA LYS A 169 17.76 -32.04 -16.56
C LYS A 169 16.61 -31.39 -15.78
N VAL A 170 16.95 -30.44 -14.91
CA VAL A 170 15.94 -29.63 -14.21
C VAL A 170 15.47 -28.47 -15.10
N PRO A 171 14.17 -28.13 -15.09
CA PRO A 171 13.67 -26.91 -15.71
C PRO A 171 14.29 -25.66 -15.07
N THR A 172 14.45 -24.61 -15.86
CA THR A 172 14.93 -23.30 -15.39
C THR A 172 14.03 -22.19 -15.92
N ALA A 173 13.96 -21.07 -15.20
CA ALA A 173 13.19 -19.91 -15.63
C ALA A 173 13.96 -18.60 -15.41
N ALA A 174 13.82 -17.68 -16.36
CA ALA A 174 14.33 -16.33 -16.28
C ALA A 174 13.18 -15.34 -16.44
N ILE A 175 13.02 -14.46 -15.45
CA ILE A 175 11.96 -13.46 -15.38
C ILE A 175 12.62 -12.09 -15.41
N THR A 176 12.27 -11.30 -16.43
CA THR A 176 12.67 -9.90 -16.52
C THR A 176 11.48 -9.02 -16.19
N LEU A 177 11.66 -8.10 -15.26
CA LEU A 177 10.61 -7.21 -14.77
C LEU A 177 10.94 -5.76 -15.16
N LYS A 178 9.92 -5.02 -15.57
CA LYS A 178 9.92 -3.57 -15.61
C LYS A 178 9.07 -3.09 -14.45
N LEU A 179 9.67 -2.36 -13.52
CA LEU A 179 8.94 -1.82 -12.38
C LEU A 179 8.26 -0.49 -12.73
N GLU A 180 7.16 -0.20 -12.04
CA GLU A 180 6.52 1.11 -12.10
C GLU A 180 7.46 2.22 -11.60
N PRO A 181 7.38 3.46 -12.13
CA PRO A 181 8.27 4.55 -11.74
C PRO A 181 8.25 4.78 -10.22
N ARG A 182 9.45 4.80 -9.62
CA ARG A 182 9.68 4.96 -8.16
C ARG A 182 9.17 3.82 -7.28
N GLN A 183 8.71 2.71 -7.85
CA GLN A 183 8.42 1.49 -7.10
C GLN A 183 9.66 0.60 -7.02
N LYS A 184 9.76 -0.18 -5.93
CA LYS A 184 10.74 -1.25 -5.77
C LYS A 184 10.03 -2.48 -5.24
N LEU A 185 10.43 -3.66 -5.70
CA LEU A 185 9.94 -4.91 -5.13
C LEU A 185 10.60 -5.16 -3.78
N ASN A 186 9.79 -5.58 -2.80
CA ASN A 186 10.31 -6.08 -1.53
C ASN A 186 10.68 -7.57 -1.63
N ASP A 187 11.51 -8.07 -0.72
CA ASP A 187 11.99 -9.47 -0.76
C ASP A 187 10.85 -10.49 -0.66
N GLY A 188 9.75 -10.13 0.01
CA GLY A 188 8.54 -10.94 0.08
C GLY A 188 7.83 -11.07 -1.27
N GLN A 189 7.73 -9.99 -2.04
CA GLN A 189 7.17 -9.97 -3.39
C GLN A 189 8.06 -10.73 -4.36
N VAL A 190 9.38 -10.56 -4.27
CA VAL A 190 10.34 -11.35 -5.07
C VAL A 190 10.21 -12.84 -4.76
N SER A 191 10.09 -13.20 -3.48
CA SER A 191 9.87 -14.59 -3.05
C SER A 191 8.51 -15.13 -3.50
N ALA A 192 7.47 -14.30 -3.52
CA ALA A 192 6.15 -14.67 -4.02
C ALA A 192 6.17 -14.92 -5.54
N ILE A 193 6.83 -14.08 -6.33
CA ILE A 193 7.02 -14.27 -7.77
C ILE A 193 7.79 -15.56 -8.05
N LYS A 194 8.87 -15.80 -7.30
CA LYS A 194 9.67 -17.03 -7.38
C LYS A 194 8.83 -18.27 -7.05
N GLY A 195 8.04 -18.21 -5.97
CA GLY A 195 7.11 -19.26 -5.55
C GLY A 195 6.05 -19.56 -6.60
N LEU A 196 5.42 -18.51 -7.13
CA LEU A 196 4.44 -18.60 -8.21
C LEU A 196 5.02 -19.34 -9.41
N ALA A 197 6.14 -18.86 -9.95
CA ALA A 197 6.81 -19.49 -11.10
C ALA A 197 7.14 -20.97 -10.85
N SER A 198 7.74 -21.29 -9.70
CA SER A 198 8.08 -22.67 -9.34
C SER A 198 6.87 -23.59 -9.19
N SER A 199 5.72 -23.05 -8.76
CA SER A 199 4.48 -23.81 -8.62
C SER A 199 3.72 -23.99 -9.94
N SER A 200 3.91 -23.07 -10.90
CA SER A 200 3.25 -23.10 -12.21
C SER A 200 3.95 -24.00 -13.22
N VAL A 201 5.24 -24.30 -13.02
CA VAL A 201 6.03 -25.14 -13.94
C VAL A 201 6.43 -26.45 -13.27
N GLN A 202 6.06 -27.57 -13.87
CA GLN A 202 6.37 -28.89 -13.31
C GLN A 202 7.90 -29.10 -13.18
N GLY A 203 8.35 -29.40 -11.97
CA GLY A 203 9.75 -29.73 -11.69
C GLY A 203 10.69 -28.53 -11.57
N LEU A 204 10.20 -27.30 -11.74
CA LEU A 204 10.96 -26.08 -11.52
C LEU A 204 11.13 -25.83 -10.01
N GLN A 205 12.37 -25.68 -9.55
CA GLN A 205 12.63 -25.36 -8.14
C GLN A 205 12.81 -23.83 -7.97
N PRO A 206 12.43 -23.25 -6.82
CA PRO A 206 12.60 -21.82 -6.56
C PRO A 206 14.03 -21.29 -6.78
N LYS A 207 15.04 -22.12 -6.50
CA LYS A 207 16.46 -21.79 -6.69
C LYS A 207 16.88 -21.63 -8.16
N ASP A 208 16.13 -22.24 -9.07
CA ASP A 208 16.39 -22.28 -10.52
C ASP A 208 15.62 -21.18 -11.28
N VAL A 209 15.04 -20.23 -10.52
CA VAL A 209 14.34 -19.05 -11.04
C VAL A 209 15.20 -17.80 -10.82
N VAL A 210 15.54 -17.14 -11.91
CA VAL A 210 16.30 -15.89 -11.91
C VAL A 210 15.36 -14.72 -12.19
N ILE A 211 15.37 -13.69 -11.34
CA ILE A 211 14.55 -12.49 -11.49
C ILE A 211 15.48 -11.29 -11.63
N VAL A 212 15.29 -10.51 -12.70
CA VAL A 212 16.12 -9.35 -13.04
C VAL A 212 15.22 -8.16 -13.38
N ASP A 213 15.58 -6.96 -12.91
CA ASP A 213 14.94 -5.71 -13.30
C ASP A 213 15.58 -5.12 -14.57
N MET A 214 14.85 -4.36 -15.38
CA MET A 214 15.35 -3.68 -16.59
C MET A 214 16.54 -2.75 -16.32
N ALA A 215 16.73 -2.30 -15.07
CA ALA A 215 17.91 -1.55 -14.65
C ALA A 215 19.20 -2.41 -14.51
N GLY A 216 19.11 -3.72 -14.73
CA GLY A 216 20.23 -4.66 -14.59
C GLY A 216 20.46 -5.17 -13.17
N ASN A 217 19.54 -4.86 -12.24
CA ASN A 217 19.61 -5.36 -10.87
C ASN A 217 19.05 -6.79 -10.82
N MET A 218 19.86 -7.75 -10.37
CA MET A 218 19.38 -9.08 -10.04
C MET A 218 18.63 -9.03 -8.71
N LEU A 219 17.33 -9.37 -8.74
CA LEU A 219 16.47 -9.41 -7.55
C LEU A 219 16.46 -10.80 -6.93
N SER A 220 16.67 -11.85 -7.74
CA SER A 220 16.91 -13.21 -7.24
C SER A 220 17.70 -14.05 -8.24
N GLY A 221 18.51 -14.98 -7.74
CA GLY A 221 19.13 -16.02 -8.56
C GLY A 221 20.03 -16.95 -7.71
N PRO A 222 20.45 -18.11 -8.25
CA PRO A 222 21.30 -19.07 -7.55
C PRO A 222 22.68 -18.47 -7.22
N LEU A 223 23.17 -17.55 -8.06
CA LEU A 223 24.36 -16.75 -7.75
C LEU A 223 24.15 -15.86 -6.54
N MET A 224 22.94 -15.33 -6.31
CA MET A 224 22.63 -14.56 -5.11
C MET A 224 22.51 -15.46 -3.88
N GLU A 225 22.15 -16.74 -4.01
CA GLU A 225 22.01 -17.66 -2.87
C GLU A 225 23.35 -18.29 -2.43
N ASP A 226 24.29 -18.48 -3.35
CA ASP A 226 25.68 -18.85 -3.03
C ASP A 226 26.58 -17.63 -2.73
N VAL A 227 26.26 -16.43 -3.26
CA VAL A 227 26.89 -15.16 -2.87
C VAL A 227 26.25 -14.57 -1.61
N ALA A 228 25.02 -14.94 -1.22
CA ALA A 228 24.45 -14.61 0.10
C ALA A 228 25.14 -15.37 1.25
N LYS A 229 25.90 -16.43 0.92
CA LYS A 229 26.88 -17.05 1.83
C LYS A 229 28.24 -16.35 1.83
N SER A 230 28.40 -15.25 1.07
CA SER A 230 29.49 -14.32 1.31
C SER A 230 29.26 -13.67 2.66
N SER A 231 30.28 -13.62 3.50
CA SER A 231 30.23 -13.18 4.90
C SER A 231 29.57 -11.81 5.16
N ALA A 232 29.34 -10.99 4.12
CA ALA A 232 28.66 -9.69 4.22
C ALA A 232 27.12 -9.80 4.32
N ASP A 233 26.47 -10.70 3.57
CA ASP A 233 25.00 -10.82 3.59
C ASP A 233 24.49 -11.64 4.78
N THR A 234 25.22 -12.69 5.19
CA THR A 234 24.91 -13.38 6.44
C THR A 234 25.02 -12.44 7.66
N ASN A 235 25.89 -11.42 7.61
CA ASN A 235 25.96 -10.41 8.67
C ASN A 235 24.79 -9.42 8.62
N ASN A 236 24.28 -9.08 7.43
CA ASN A 236 23.07 -8.29 7.28
C ASN A 236 21.84 -9.05 7.81
N ASP A 237 21.72 -10.35 7.54
CA ASP A 237 20.65 -11.19 8.08
C ASP A 237 20.70 -11.29 9.60
N LYS A 238 21.90 -11.47 10.17
CA LYS A 238 22.11 -11.43 11.63
C LYS A 238 21.70 -10.08 12.22
N MET A 239 22.11 -8.98 11.59
CA MET A 239 21.77 -7.63 12.04
C MET A 239 20.27 -7.33 11.93
N THR A 240 19.61 -7.80 10.87
CA THR A 240 18.16 -7.63 10.71
C THR A 240 17.38 -8.48 11.71
N ALA A 241 17.84 -9.69 12.03
CA ALA A 241 17.24 -10.53 13.05
C ALA A 241 17.41 -9.93 14.46
N GLU A 242 18.60 -9.41 14.79
CA GLU A 242 18.83 -8.65 16.03
C GLU A 242 17.89 -7.44 16.11
N ARG A 243 17.80 -6.64 15.03
CA ARG A 243 16.92 -5.47 14.98
C ARG A 243 15.44 -5.83 15.13
N LYS A 244 14.96 -6.90 14.48
CA LYS A 244 13.57 -7.37 14.62
C LYS A 244 13.27 -7.79 16.07
N TYR A 245 14.21 -8.46 16.71
CA TYR A 245 14.09 -8.83 18.12
C TYR A 245 14.07 -7.59 19.02
N GLU A 246 14.96 -6.62 18.77
CA GLU A 246 15.00 -5.33 19.47
C GLU A 246 13.66 -4.57 19.33
N GLU A 247 13.14 -4.44 18.11
CA GLU A 247 11.87 -3.76 17.82
C GLU A 247 10.68 -4.47 18.50
N GLN A 248 10.67 -5.80 18.54
CA GLN A 248 9.63 -6.56 19.22
C GLN A 248 9.65 -6.33 20.74
N VAL A 249 10.83 -6.38 21.37
CA VAL A 249 10.97 -6.13 22.82
C VAL A 249 10.65 -4.67 23.13
N GLU A 250 11.12 -3.72 22.31
CA GLU A 250 10.81 -2.30 22.44
C GLU A 250 9.29 -2.06 22.38
N ALA A 251 8.60 -2.64 21.40
CA ALA A 251 7.15 -2.52 21.24
C ALA A 251 6.39 -3.09 22.45
N ASN A 252 6.81 -4.24 22.99
CA ASN A 252 6.17 -4.85 24.15
C ASN A 252 6.31 -4.01 25.42
N VAL A 253 7.52 -3.50 25.68
CA VAL A 253 7.77 -2.65 26.85
C VAL A 253 7.09 -1.30 26.70
N GLN A 254 7.17 -0.69 25.51
CA GLN A 254 6.50 0.58 25.21
C GLN A 254 4.99 0.45 25.36
N ALA A 255 4.37 -0.62 24.85
CA ALA A 255 2.92 -0.83 24.97
C ALA A 255 2.46 -0.94 26.43
N MET A 256 3.27 -1.54 27.31
CA MET A 256 3.00 -1.58 28.76
C MET A 256 3.13 -0.20 29.39
N LEU A 257 4.20 0.53 29.10
CA LEU A 257 4.43 1.87 29.66
C LEU A 257 3.40 2.89 29.18
N VAL A 258 2.95 2.80 27.92
CA VAL A 258 1.88 3.65 27.38
C VAL A 258 0.56 3.43 28.12
N ARG A 259 0.25 2.19 28.54
CA ARG A 259 -0.96 1.93 29.34
C ARG A 259 -0.86 2.48 30.76
N ALA A 260 0.34 2.54 31.34
CA ALA A 260 0.56 3.04 32.69
C ALA A 260 0.69 4.57 32.75
N LEU A 261 1.40 5.18 31.80
CA LEU A 261 1.78 6.59 31.82
C LEU A 261 1.03 7.44 30.78
N GLY A 262 0.46 6.82 29.75
CA GLY A 262 -0.14 7.49 28.59
C GLY A 262 0.79 7.51 27.36
N PRO A 263 0.24 7.84 26.17
CA PRO A 263 1.05 7.99 24.97
C PRO A 263 2.08 9.12 25.12
N ASP A 264 3.23 9.00 24.46
CA ASP A 264 4.32 9.98 24.42
C ASP A 264 4.85 10.42 25.80
N ARG A 265 4.82 9.50 26.78
CA ARG A 265 5.38 9.69 28.13
C ARG A 265 6.49 8.72 28.49
N SER A 266 6.84 7.83 27.56
CA SER A 266 7.97 6.92 27.71
C SER A 266 8.69 6.75 26.38
N VAL A 267 10.01 6.57 26.46
CA VAL A 267 10.83 6.15 25.32
C VAL A 267 11.65 4.95 25.78
N VAL A 268 11.55 3.86 25.02
CA VAL A 268 12.29 2.63 25.28
C VAL A 268 13.30 2.44 24.16
N ARG A 269 14.52 2.03 24.51
CA ARG A 269 15.52 1.55 23.55
C ARG A 269 16.07 0.22 24.03
N VAL A 270 16.15 -0.72 23.10
CA VAL A 270 16.64 -2.07 23.37
C VAL A 270 17.79 -2.36 22.43
N LYS A 271 18.86 -2.93 22.98
CA LYS A 271 19.95 -3.55 22.22
C LYS A 271 20.05 -5.01 22.62
N ALA A 272 19.99 -5.90 21.64
CA ALA A 272 20.10 -7.33 21.85
C ALA A 272 21.33 -7.87 21.13
N ARG A 273 22.05 -8.77 21.79
CA ARG A 273 23.14 -9.54 21.18
C ARG A 273 22.70 -10.99 21.08
N LEU A 274 22.59 -11.50 19.85
CA LEU A 274 22.21 -12.88 19.60
C LEU A 274 23.46 -13.73 19.33
N GLY A 275 23.48 -14.94 19.88
CA GLY A 275 24.51 -15.93 19.64
C GLY A 275 24.19 -16.71 18.38
N TRP A 276 25.05 -16.57 17.37
CA TRP A 276 24.88 -17.21 16.07
C TRP A 276 25.63 -18.54 15.92
N ASP A 277 26.26 -18.99 17.00
CA ASP A 277 27.03 -20.22 17.05
C ASP A 277 26.09 -21.43 17.11
N ALA A 278 26.13 -22.26 16.08
CA ALA A 278 25.47 -23.56 16.10
C ALA A 278 26.39 -24.57 16.78
N VAL A 279 26.09 -24.91 18.04
CA VAL A 279 26.90 -25.83 18.84
C VAL A 279 26.18 -27.17 18.95
N GLU A 280 26.87 -28.25 18.58
CA GLU A 280 26.44 -29.62 18.86
C GLU A 280 27.16 -30.09 20.12
N ILE A 281 26.40 -30.29 21.19
CA ILE A 281 26.90 -30.80 22.47
C ILE A 281 26.59 -32.30 22.49
N VAL A 282 27.65 -33.11 22.57
CA VAL A 282 27.54 -34.55 22.78
C VAL A 282 28.00 -34.84 24.21
N GLU A 283 27.05 -35.12 25.09
CA GLU A 283 27.31 -35.49 26.48
C GLU A 283 27.19 -37.00 26.60
N GLN A 284 28.26 -37.66 27.08
CA GLN A 284 28.26 -39.09 27.33
C GLN A 284 28.44 -39.33 28.83
N ASN A 285 27.35 -39.70 29.50
CA ASN A 285 27.37 -40.06 30.92
C ASN A 285 27.41 -41.58 31.08
N PHE A 286 28.34 -42.05 31.90
CA PHE A 286 28.48 -43.45 32.25
C PHE A 286 27.81 -43.72 33.60
N PHE A 287 27.03 -44.79 33.68
CA PHE A 287 26.45 -45.19 34.97
C PHE A 287 27.54 -45.77 35.88
N PRO A 288 27.49 -45.49 37.20
CA PRO A 288 28.44 -46.07 38.15
C PRO A 288 28.23 -47.59 38.33
N ASP A 289 27.05 -48.10 37.97
CA ASP A 289 26.73 -49.53 38.05
C ASP A 289 27.28 -50.27 36.81
N SER A 290 28.46 -50.84 36.96
CA SER A 290 29.06 -51.70 35.95
C SER A 290 28.51 -53.13 36.09
N VAL A 291 27.95 -53.69 35.02
CA VAL A 291 27.45 -55.07 35.02
C VAL A 291 28.54 -55.98 34.45
N VAL A 292 28.79 -57.12 35.10
CA VAL A 292 29.75 -58.11 34.59
C VAL A 292 29.24 -58.67 33.27
N ARG A 293 30.02 -58.49 32.20
CA ARG A 293 29.75 -59.04 30.86
C ARG A 293 30.28 -60.46 30.72
N SER A 294 31.50 -60.69 31.22
CA SER A 294 32.11 -62.03 31.25
C SER A 294 33.12 -62.13 32.39
N GLU A 295 33.25 -63.33 32.93
CA GLU A 295 34.17 -63.65 34.01
C GLU A 295 34.88 -64.95 33.65
N GLN A 296 36.21 -64.93 33.68
CA GLN A 296 37.04 -66.11 33.50
C GLN A 296 37.86 -66.33 34.77
N VAL A 297 37.60 -67.45 35.43
CA VAL A 297 38.33 -67.87 36.64
C VAL A 297 39.18 -69.08 36.28
N THR A 298 40.50 -68.92 36.31
CA THR A 298 41.47 -70.01 36.20
C THR A 298 41.91 -70.36 37.61
N THR A 299 41.57 -71.55 38.08
CA THR A 299 42.06 -72.05 39.38
C THR A 299 42.96 -73.26 39.14
N GLU A 300 44.23 -73.11 39.48
CA GLU A 300 45.19 -74.20 39.57
C GLU A 300 45.36 -74.55 41.06
N SER A 301 45.06 -75.80 41.41
CA SER A 301 45.38 -76.32 42.74
C SER A 301 46.19 -77.60 42.57
N TYR A 302 47.32 -77.66 43.23
CA TYR A 302 48.17 -78.84 43.32
C TYR A 302 48.35 -79.16 44.80
N THR A 303 47.83 -80.31 45.20
CA THR A 303 48.07 -80.91 46.51
C THR A 303 48.75 -82.24 46.27
N GLY A 304 50.02 -82.32 46.63
CA GLY A 304 50.82 -83.53 46.43
C GLY A 304 51.85 -83.72 47.52
N THR A 305 52.18 -84.98 47.79
CA THR A 305 53.34 -85.36 48.60
C THR A 305 54.54 -85.47 47.66
N GLY A 306 55.27 -84.38 47.49
CA GLY A 306 56.53 -84.35 46.75
C GLY A 306 57.72 -84.45 47.70
N GLU A 307 58.77 -85.17 47.29
CA GLU A 307 60.04 -85.15 48.00
C GLU A 307 60.70 -83.78 47.78
N PHE A 308 61.09 -83.11 48.87
CA PHE A 308 61.72 -81.80 48.82
C PHE A 308 63.09 -81.89 48.12
N VAL A 309 63.15 -81.59 46.82
CA VAL A 309 64.42 -81.43 46.08
C VAL A 309 64.94 -80.02 46.30
N GLY A 310 65.23 -79.69 47.55
CA GLY A 310 65.94 -78.48 47.94
C GLY A 310 67.19 -78.88 48.71
N GLY A 311 68.35 -78.83 48.06
CA GLY A 311 69.62 -78.99 48.76
C GLY A 311 69.84 -77.88 49.77
N SER A 312 70.46 -78.18 50.91
CA SER A 312 70.86 -77.17 51.89
C SER A 312 71.75 -76.11 51.20
N PRO A 313 71.42 -74.81 51.25
CA PRO A 313 72.25 -73.78 50.66
C PRO A 313 73.52 -73.63 51.51
N GLY A 314 74.65 -74.13 51.00
CA GLY A 314 75.93 -74.00 51.69
C GLY A 314 77.04 -74.81 51.04
N ALA A 315 78.28 -74.35 51.18
CA ALA A 315 79.46 -74.99 50.61
C ALA A 315 79.76 -76.40 51.16
N GLY A 316 79.08 -76.84 52.23
CA GLY A 316 79.27 -78.15 52.85
C GLY A 316 78.76 -79.33 52.02
N SER A 317 77.82 -79.11 51.09
CA SER A 317 77.16 -80.18 50.32
C SER A 317 77.98 -80.65 49.10
N ASN A 318 79.05 -79.93 48.74
CA ASN A 318 79.89 -80.20 47.56
C ASN A 318 81.31 -80.71 47.91
N LEU A 319 81.61 -80.96 49.18
CA LEU A 319 82.89 -81.55 49.58
C LEU A 319 82.75 -83.08 49.72
N PRO A 320 83.77 -83.88 49.30
CA PRO A 320 83.77 -85.32 49.48
C PRO A 320 83.63 -85.68 50.97
N SER A 321 82.72 -86.60 51.28
CA SER A 321 82.20 -86.90 52.62
C SER A 321 83.17 -87.65 53.56
N ASP A 322 84.48 -87.38 53.50
CA ASP A 322 85.49 -88.15 54.25
C ASP A 322 86.31 -87.32 55.25
N GLN A 323 85.73 -86.23 55.77
CA GLN A 323 86.23 -85.60 56.99
C GLN A 323 85.08 -85.36 57.95
N GLY A 324 85.16 -86.00 59.12
CA GLY A 324 84.13 -86.03 60.16
C GLY A 324 83.84 -84.68 60.82
N ILE A 325 83.20 -83.78 60.08
CA ILE A 325 82.57 -82.58 60.62
C ILE A 325 81.21 -82.98 61.21
N PRO A 326 80.83 -82.54 62.42
CA PRO A 326 79.51 -82.85 62.98
C PRO A 326 78.42 -82.27 62.09
N SER A 327 77.75 -83.13 61.33
CA SER A 327 76.51 -82.82 60.62
C SER A 327 75.40 -82.67 61.65
N TYR A 328 74.81 -81.48 61.74
CA TYR A 328 73.53 -81.31 62.42
C TYR A 328 72.46 -81.97 61.56
N GLN A 329 71.99 -83.15 61.98
CA GLN A 329 70.77 -83.74 61.43
C GLN A 329 69.59 -82.84 61.83
N THR A 330 69.12 -82.02 60.89
CA THR A 330 67.75 -81.53 60.96
C THR A 330 66.83 -82.72 60.72
N MET A 331 66.00 -83.05 61.71
CA MET A 331 64.91 -83.99 61.57
C MET A 331 64.12 -83.64 60.30
N ALA A 332 64.12 -84.55 59.34
CA ALA A 332 63.23 -84.48 58.19
C ALA A 332 61.81 -84.66 58.73
N ASP A 333 61.07 -83.56 58.82
CA ASP A 333 59.63 -83.61 59.05
C ASP A 333 59.01 -84.35 57.85
N THR A 334 58.48 -85.53 58.14
CA THR A 334 57.89 -86.40 57.14
C THR A 334 56.50 -85.85 56.83
N GLY A 335 56.34 -85.32 55.62
CA GLY A 335 55.03 -84.94 55.09
C GLY A 335 54.76 -83.44 55.04
N THR A 336 55.70 -82.63 54.54
CA THR A 336 55.35 -81.26 54.14
C THR A 336 54.48 -81.35 52.87
N ASN A 337 53.17 -81.21 53.04
CA ASN A 337 52.25 -81.04 51.92
C ASN A 337 52.69 -79.82 51.09
N ILE A 338 52.96 -80.03 49.81
CA ILE A 338 53.13 -78.93 48.88
C ILE A 338 51.73 -78.56 48.41
N ASP A 339 51.17 -77.55 49.07
CA ASP A 339 49.91 -76.94 48.69
C ASP A 339 50.22 -75.72 47.81
N TYR A 340 50.03 -75.86 46.50
CA TYR A 340 50.08 -74.76 45.54
C TYR A 340 48.66 -74.44 45.11
N ALA A 341 48.23 -73.20 45.36
CA ALA A 341 46.97 -72.68 44.89
C ALA A 341 47.24 -71.38 44.13
N HIS A 342 46.84 -71.34 42.87
CA HIS A 342 46.86 -70.15 42.04
C HIS A 342 45.46 -69.92 41.48
N THR A 343 44.89 -68.75 41.78
CA THR A 343 43.61 -68.33 41.24
C THR A 343 43.83 -67.03 40.49
N GLU A 344 43.58 -67.06 39.17
CA GLU A 344 43.55 -65.90 38.30
C GLU A 344 42.08 -65.64 37.92
N THR A 345 41.60 -64.41 38.11
CA THR A 345 40.24 -64.02 37.74
C THR A 345 40.29 -62.79 36.85
N THR A 346 39.77 -62.93 35.62
CA THR A 346 39.61 -61.83 34.67
C THR A 346 38.12 -61.55 34.50
N THR A 347 37.66 -60.39 34.98
CA THR A 347 36.26 -59.98 34.89
C THR A 347 36.14 -58.77 33.95
N ASN A 348 35.37 -58.93 32.88
CA ASN A 348 35.04 -57.85 31.94
C ASN A 348 33.71 -57.23 32.35
N TYR A 349 33.68 -55.91 32.42
CA TYR A 349 32.48 -55.15 32.77
C TYR A 349 31.95 -54.42 31.55
N GLU A 350 30.62 -54.42 31.35
CA GLU A 350 29.92 -53.51 30.45
C GLU A 350 29.38 -52.35 31.30
N MET A 351 29.75 -51.12 30.96
CA MET A 351 29.14 -49.94 31.55
C MET A 351 28.04 -49.44 30.64
N GLY A 352 26.83 -49.26 31.18
CA GLY A 352 25.80 -48.53 30.47
C GLY A 352 26.26 -47.08 30.25
N SER A 353 26.02 -46.54 29.07
CA SER A 353 26.22 -45.12 28.79
C SER A 353 24.95 -44.52 28.22
N VAL A 354 24.67 -43.27 28.59
CA VAL A 354 23.65 -42.44 27.95
C VAL A 354 24.38 -41.38 27.15
N GLU A 355 24.19 -41.41 25.84
CA GLU A 355 24.67 -40.37 24.93
C GLU A 355 23.51 -39.40 24.66
N GLU A 356 23.62 -38.18 25.18
CA GLU A 356 22.71 -37.09 24.86
C GLU A 356 23.34 -36.20 23.78
N LYS A 357 22.69 -36.14 22.61
CA LYS A 357 23.06 -35.20 21.54
C LYS A 357 22.10 -34.02 21.56
N ARG A 358 22.60 -32.86 21.96
CA ARG A 358 21.85 -31.61 21.95
C ARG A 358 22.39 -30.67 20.88
N LYS A 359 21.55 -30.34 19.91
CA LYS A 359 21.84 -29.30 18.92
C LYS A 359 21.27 -27.97 19.43
N VAL A 360 22.16 -27.04 19.76
CA VAL A 360 21.78 -25.69 20.14
C VAL A 360 21.55 -24.88 18.87
N ALA A 361 20.31 -24.42 18.68
CA ALA A 361 19.96 -23.58 17.54
C ALA A 361 20.67 -22.22 17.64
N SER A 362 21.09 -21.68 16.50
CA SER A 362 21.59 -20.31 16.41
C SER A 362 20.44 -19.31 16.63
N GLY A 363 20.76 -18.14 17.17
CA GLY A 363 19.80 -17.08 17.51
C GLY A 363 19.41 -17.01 18.99
N GLN A 364 20.13 -17.68 19.89
CA GLN A 364 19.88 -17.54 21.34
C GLN A 364 20.29 -16.14 21.83
N LEU A 365 19.48 -15.55 22.71
CA LEU A 365 19.81 -14.26 23.32
C LEU A 365 21.01 -14.42 24.28
N GLN A 366 22.12 -13.76 23.96
CA GLN A 366 23.33 -13.73 24.81
C GLN A 366 23.28 -12.58 25.81
N GLN A 367 22.84 -11.40 25.38
CA GLN A 367 22.80 -10.21 26.22
C GLN A 367 21.69 -9.27 25.78
N LEU A 368 20.96 -8.72 26.75
CA LEU A 368 19.96 -7.69 26.55
C LEU A 368 20.36 -6.41 27.30
N SER A 369 20.31 -5.27 26.63
CA SER A 369 20.49 -3.95 27.23
C SER A 369 19.24 -3.12 26.97
N VAL A 370 18.53 -2.75 28.02
CA VAL A 370 17.28 -2.00 27.94
C VAL A 370 17.45 -0.67 28.67
N SER A 371 17.18 0.42 27.96
CA SER A 371 17.14 1.77 28.52
C SER A 371 15.74 2.34 28.37
N VAL A 372 15.15 2.72 29.49
CA VAL A 372 13.81 3.32 29.56
C VAL A 372 13.93 4.72 30.12
N VAL A 373 13.33 5.68 29.43
CA VAL A 373 13.18 7.05 29.95
C VAL A 373 11.70 7.37 30.08
N VAL A 374 11.30 7.92 31.24
CA VAL A 374 9.91 8.26 31.56
C VAL A 374 9.76 9.75 31.90
N ASP A 375 8.68 10.36 31.43
CA ASP A 375 8.43 11.79 31.60
C ASP A 375 7.82 12.10 32.98
N ASN A 376 8.51 12.97 33.74
CA ASN A 376 8.01 13.62 34.96
C ASN A 376 7.43 12.68 36.06
N VAL A 377 8.09 11.55 36.31
CA VAL A 377 7.76 10.66 37.45
C VAL A 377 8.66 11.05 38.63
N THR A 378 8.07 11.68 39.64
CA THR A 378 8.79 12.22 40.81
C THR A 378 8.73 11.32 42.04
N ASP A 379 7.84 10.33 42.04
CA ASP A 379 7.67 9.36 43.13
C ASP A 379 8.64 8.18 42.95
N GLU A 380 9.56 7.99 43.91
CA GLU A 380 10.57 6.93 43.87
C GLU A 380 9.93 5.53 43.94
N ASP A 381 8.87 5.34 44.72
CA ASP A 381 8.20 4.04 44.88
C ASP A 381 7.50 3.61 43.57
N MET A 382 6.91 4.58 42.87
CA MET A 382 6.30 4.36 41.56
C MET A 382 7.36 4.04 40.50
N LEU A 383 8.52 4.69 40.58
CA LEU A 383 9.63 4.49 39.66
C LEU A 383 10.23 3.08 39.81
N ASP A 384 10.39 2.60 41.03
CA ASP A 384 10.84 1.22 41.30
C ASP A 384 9.82 0.17 40.84
N SER A 385 8.52 0.42 41.04
CA SER A 385 7.46 -0.45 40.53
C SER A 385 7.48 -0.53 39.00
N LEU A 386 7.64 0.61 38.32
CA LEU A 386 7.77 0.67 36.87
C LEU A 386 9.04 -0.01 36.37
N LYS A 387 10.14 0.13 37.10
CA LYS A 387 11.41 -0.55 36.83
C LYS A 387 11.23 -2.06 36.85
N GLU A 388 10.57 -2.60 37.87
CA GLU A 388 10.31 -4.04 37.98
C GLU A 388 9.39 -4.55 36.86
N ILE A 389 8.31 -3.83 36.57
CA ILE A 389 7.37 -4.20 35.51
C ILE A 389 8.05 -4.18 34.14
N ALA A 390 8.80 -3.11 33.83
CA ALA A 390 9.50 -2.97 32.56
C ALA A 390 10.61 -4.02 32.40
N ALA A 391 11.36 -4.33 33.46
CA ALA A 391 12.37 -5.38 33.43
C ALA A 391 11.76 -6.77 33.17
N ARG A 392 10.63 -7.08 33.80
CA ARG A 392 9.90 -8.34 33.57
C ARG A 392 9.28 -8.42 32.19
N ALA A 393 8.70 -7.33 31.68
CA ALA A 393 8.13 -7.25 30.34
C ALA A 393 9.20 -7.42 29.25
N ALA A 394 10.41 -6.90 29.49
CA ALA A 394 11.56 -7.07 28.60
C ALA A 394 12.21 -8.46 28.68
N GLY A 395 11.91 -9.27 29.71
CA GLY A 395 12.54 -10.58 29.91
C GLY A 395 14.01 -10.50 30.33
N VAL A 396 14.37 -9.46 31.10
CA VAL A 396 15.73 -9.23 31.61
C VAL A 396 16.11 -10.34 32.59
N ASN A 397 17.27 -10.96 32.37
CA ASN A 397 17.85 -11.95 33.27
C ASN A 397 19.24 -11.51 33.73
N ILE A 398 19.41 -11.34 35.04
CA ILE A 398 20.66 -10.91 35.67
C ILE A 398 21.74 -11.99 35.52
N GLU A 399 21.38 -13.27 35.58
CA GLU A 399 22.32 -14.39 35.42
C GLU A 399 22.91 -14.46 34.00
N ARG A 400 22.17 -13.96 32.99
CA ARG A 400 22.63 -13.84 31.60
C ARG A 400 23.61 -12.67 31.40
N GLY A 401 23.67 -11.71 32.33
CA GLY A 401 24.49 -10.51 32.20
C GLY A 401 23.78 -9.33 31.52
N ASP A 402 22.45 -9.32 31.54
CA ASP A 402 21.65 -8.23 30.99
C ASP A 402 21.77 -6.94 31.82
N GLN A 403 21.60 -5.80 31.15
CA GLN A 403 21.62 -4.48 31.76
C GLN A 403 20.28 -3.78 31.59
N PHE A 404 19.75 -3.22 32.68
CA PHE A 404 18.49 -2.48 32.67
C PHE A 404 18.67 -1.14 33.39
N THR A 405 18.31 -0.05 32.71
CA THR A 405 18.33 1.31 33.27
C THR A 405 16.99 1.99 33.02
N LEU A 406 16.42 2.56 34.09
CA LEU A 406 15.24 3.42 34.02
C LEU A 406 15.57 4.77 34.64
N GLN A 407 15.30 5.86 33.92
CA GLN A 407 15.50 7.23 34.40
C GLN A 407 14.26 8.07 34.13
N SER A 408 13.94 9.00 35.03
CA SER A 408 12.95 10.04 34.74
C SER A 408 13.63 11.34 34.32
N ILE A 409 13.30 11.80 33.12
CA ILE A 409 13.79 13.07 32.56
C ILE A 409 12.59 13.78 31.94
N PRO A 410 12.38 15.08 32.22
CA PRO A 410 11.28 15.83 31.60
C PRO A 410 11.51 15.95 30.09
N PHE A 411 10.51 15.57 29.29
CA PHE A 411 10.60 15.65 27.84
C PHE A 411 10.26 17.05 27.31
N ASP A 412 11.00 17.50 26.30
CA ASP A 412 10.68 18.73 25.58
C ASP A 412 9.50 18.48 24.63
N ARG A 413 8.37 19.15 24.89
CA ARG A 413 7.11 18.99 24.15
C ARG A 413 6.79 20.17 23.22
N THR A 414 7.68 21.14 23.12
CA THR A 414 7.47 22.38 22.34
C THR A 414 7.11 22.11 20.89
N PHE A 415 7.74 21.12 20.26
CA PHE A 415 7.47 20.74 18.86
C PHE A 415 6.02 20.25 18.63
N PHE A 416 5.48 19.41 19.51
CA PHE A 416 4.13 18.84 19.36
C PHE A 416 3.03 19.86 19.64
N THR A 417 3.28 20.86 20.49
CA THR A 417 2.34 21.96 20.72
C THR A 417 2.25 22.90 19.52
N ASP A 418 3.38 23.12 18.82
CA ASP A 418 3.40 23.96 17.63
C ASP A 418 2.74 23.25 16.43
N GLU A 419 3.00 21.95 16.23
CA GLU A 419 2.41 21.16 15.14
C GLU A 419 0.89 20.97 15.29
N THR A 420 0.39 20.77 16.51
CA THR A 420 -1.07 20.68 16.73
C THR A 420 -1.77 22.02 16.47
N ALA A 421 -1.14 23.15 16.85
CA ALA A 421 -1.63 24.48 16.52
C ALA A 421 -1.61 24.76 15.00
N GLU A 422 -0.57 24.32 14.29
CA GLU A 422 -0.51 24.42 12.83
C GLU A 422 -1.56 23.54 12.14
N PHE A 423 -1.78 22.31 12.62
CA PHE A 423 -2.78 21.39 12.07
C PHE A 423 -4.22 21.87 12.30
N GLU A 424 -4.53 22.42 13.47
CA GLU A 424 -5.83 23.06 13.74
C GLU A 424 -6.05 24.28 12.84
N ASN A 425 -5.02 25.13 12.67
CA ASN A 425 -5.10 26.27 11.75
C ASN A 425 -5.24 25.84 10.27
N GLN A 426 -4.59 24.74 9.87
CA GLN A 426 -4.73 24.18 8.52
C GLN A 426 -6.14 23.61 8.29
N GLN A 427 -6.70 22.86 9.24
CA GLN A 427 -8.08 22.35 9.16
C GLN A 427 -9.08 23.49 9.07
N LEU A 428 -8.98 24.49 9.96
CA LEU A 428 -9.83 25.69 9.89
C LEU A 428 -9.69 26.37 8.52
N SER A 429 -8.47 26.52 7.98
CA SER A 429 -8.25 27.14 6.65
C SER A 429 -8.87 26.36 5.48
N GLN A 430 -8.94 25.02 5.58
CA GLN A 430 -9.55 24.17 4.57
C GLN A 430 -11.08 24.23 4.68
N THR A 431 -11.62 24.18 5.90
CA THR A 431 -13.06 24.37 6.14
C THR A 431 -13.52 25.75 5.69
N TYR A 432 -12.78 26.82 6.00
CA TYR A 432 -13.09 28.18 5.52
C TYR A 432 -13.06 28.28 3.99
N ARG A 433 -12.12 27.62 3.31
CA ARG A 433 -12.07 27.58 1.84
C ARG A 433 -13.24 26.82 1.22
N GLN A 434 -13.61 25.68 1.76
CA GLN A 434 -14.79 24.92 1.29
C GLN A 434 -16.08 25.70 1.53
N VAL A 435 -16.25 26.30 2.70
CA VAL A 435 -17.40 27.17 3.01
C VAL A 435 -17.43 28.38 2.07
N ALA A 436 -16.28 29.00 1.78
CA ALA A 436 -16.19 30.11 0.83
C ALA A 436 -16.54 29.71 -0.60
N GLN A 437 -16.16 28.50 -1.06
CA GLN A 437 -16.53 27.98 -2.38
C GLN A 437 -18.03 27.73 -2.49
N TRP A 438 -18.63 27.07 -1.48
CA TRP A 438 -20.08 26.86 -1.44
C TRP A 438 -20.86 28.17 -1.35
N PHE A 439 -20.34 29.14 -0.60
CA PHE A 439 -20.90 30.50 -0.55
C PHE A 439 -20.81 31.19 -1.93
N GLY A 440 -19.69 31.07 -2.64
CA GLY A 440 -19.53 31.59 -4.00
C GLY A 440 -20.53 30.99 -4.98
N VAL A 441 -20.75 29.67 -4.94
CA VAL A 441 -21.75 28.97 -5.76
C VAL A 441 -23.17 29.46 -5.43
N ALA A 442 -23.50 29.64 -4.15
CA ALA A 442 -24.80 30.15 -3.72
C ALA A 442 -25.06 31.58 -4.24
N VAL A 443 -24.06 32.46 -4.21
CA VAL A 443 -24.16 33.83 -4.75
C VAL A 443 -24.39 33.82 -6.27
N VAL A 444 -23.69 32.96 -7.01
CA VAL A 444 -23.89 32.81 -8.46
C VAL A 444 -25.31 32.33 -8.78
N LEU A 445 -25.82 31.33 -8.06
CA LEU A 445 -27.19 30.84 -8.23
C LEU A 445 -28.23 31.93 -7.93
N LEU A 446 -28.05 32.71 -6.86
CA LEU A 446 -28.93 33.83 -6.54
C LEU A 446 -28.89 34.92 -7.62
N SER A 447 -27.72 35.20 -8.18
CA SER A 447 -27.56 36.18 -9.28
C SER A 447 -28.24 35.71 -10.57
N ALA A 448 -28.16 34.41 -10.89
CA ALA A 448 -28.83 33.80 -12.04
C ALA A 448 -30.36 33.82 -11.87
N LEU A 449 -30.84 33.53 -10.65
CA LEU A 449 -32.26 33.61 -10.31
C LEU A 449 -32.78 35.05 -10.41
N TRP A 450 -32.02 36.03 -9.94
CA TRP A 450 -32.36 37.44 -10.10
C TRP A 450 -32.36 37.88 -11.58
N PHE A 451 -31.39 37.42 -12.38
CA PHE A 451 -31.31 37.74 -13.80
C PHE A 451 -32.48 37.15 -14.61
N THR A 452 -32.83 35.89 -14.35
CA THR A 452 -33.99 35.23 -14.98
C THR A 452 -35.31 35.87 -14.60
N GLN A 453 -35.49 36.25 -13.32
CA GLN A 453 -36.67 37.02 -12.90
C GLN A 453 -36.73 38.40 -13.57
N ARG A 454 -35.59 39.08 -13.74
CA ARG A 454 -35.51 40.36 -14.45
C ARG A 454 -35.85 40.21 -15.94
N LEU A 455 -35.42 39.13 -16.59
CA LEU A 455 -35.73 38.83 -17.98
C LEU A 455 -37.23 38.55 -18.17
N ILE A 456 -37.83 37.74 -17.29
CA ILE A 456 -39.28 37.46 -17.32
C ILE A 456 -40.08 38.74 -17.10
N ARG A 457 -39.66 39.61 -16.17
CA ARG A 457 -40.34 40.89 -15.94
C ARG A 457 -40.25 41.82 -17.15
N ASN A 458 -39.10 41.86 -17.83
CA ASN A 458 -38.93 42.63 -19.07
C ASN A 458 -39.73 42.06 -20.26
N LEU A 459 -39.99 40.74 -20.27
CA LEU A 459 -40.81 40.11 -21.30
C LEU A 459 -42.32 40.27 -21.02
N ARG A 460 -42.73 40.28 -19.75
CA ARG A 460 -44.13 40.55 -19.36
C ARG A 460 -44.58 41.98 -19.69
N LEU A 461 -43.68 42.96 -19.57
CA LEU A 461 -43.94 44.34 -20.01
C LEU A 461 -44.12 44.49 -21.54
N LYS A 462 -43.75 43.47 -22.33
CA LYS A 462 -44.05 43.38 -23.78
C LYS A 462 -45.25 42.51 -24.11
N ALA A 463 -45.79 41.75 -23.15
CA ALA A 463 -47.01 40.98 -23.31
C ALA A 463 -48.26 41.84 -23.06
N GLU A 464 -48.14 42.91 -22.26
CA GLU A 464 -49.24 43.83 -21.94
C GLU A 464 -49.65 44.74 -23.13
N GLU A 465 -48.87 44.77 -24.22
CA GLU A 465 -49.24 45.45 -25.48
C GLU A 465 -50.01 44.53 -26.46
N ARG A 466 -50.19 43.24 -26.16
CA ARG A 466 -50.95 42.28 -27.01
C ARG A 466 -52.34 41.92 -26.51
N ASP A 467 -52.72 42.33 -25.30
CA ASP A 467 -54.07 42.08 -24.74
C ASP A 467 -55.09 43.21 -25.02
N VAL A 468 -54.73 44.21 -25.85
CA VAL A 468 -55.65 45.32 -26.22
C VAL A 468 -56.48 45.00 -27.49
N TRP A 469 -56.18 43.92 -28.22
CA TRP A 469 -56.90 43.57 -29.46
C TRP A 469 -57.96 42.46 -29.32
N ASP A 470 -58.01 41.73 -28.21
CA ASP A 470 -58.99 40.63 -28.04
C ASP A 470 -60.35 41.09 -27.44
N ASN A 471 -60.44 42.34 -27.00
CA ASN A 471 -61.62 42.85 -26.27
C ASN A 471 -62.64 43.55 -27.19
N MET A 472 -62.46 43.48 -28.51
CA MET A 472 -63.29 44.22 -29.49
C MET A 472 -63.99 43.31 -30.51
N ARG A 473 -64.29 42.07 -30.13
CA ARG A 473 -65.31 41.24 -30.79
C ARG A 473 -66.00 40.38 -29.76
N LEU A 474 -67.15 40.85 -29.28
CA LEU A 474 -68.37 40.10 -28.98
C LEU A 474 -69.36 41.09 -28.33
N GLY A 475 -70.09 41.80 -29.18
CA GLY A 475 -71.30 42.52 -28.81
C GLY A 475 -72.52 41.84 -29.43
N VAL A 476 -73.69 42.14 -28.87
CA VAL A 476 -75.08 41.68 -29.14
C VAL A 476 -75.45 40.49 -28.23
N ASP A 477 -76.11 40.65 -27.07
CA ASP A 477 -77.41 41.25 -26.67
C ASP A 477 -78.13 40.09 -25.92
N THR A 478 -78.94 40.17 -24.85
CA THR A 478 -79.78 41.21 -24.24
C THR A 478 -80.32 40.65 -22.90
N GLN A 479 -80.73 41.55 -22.00
CA GLN A 479 -81.94 41.50 -21.16
C GLN A 479 -81.78 41.40 -19.63
N ASN A 480 -82.28 42.47 -18.95
CA ASN A 480 -82.94 42.60 -17.63
C ASN A 480 -82.57 41.62 -16.49
N ASP A 481 -82.44 42.01 -15.23
CA ASP A 481 -83.26 42.95 -14.45
C ASP A 481 -82.60 43.19 -13.09
N GLY A 482 -82.99 44.27 -12.40
CA GLY A 482 -82.98 44.31 -10.93
C GLY A 482 -81.80 45.01 -10.25
N GLY A 483 -82.01 46.28 -9.90
CA GLY A 483 -81.11 47.05 -9.04
C GLY A 483 -81.33 46.84 -7.54
N ASP A 484 -80.31 47.21 -6.78
CA ASP A 484 -80.34 47.92 -5.49
C ASP A 484 -78.86 48.23 -5.19
N GLY A 485 -78.40 49.45 -4.93
CA GLY A 485 -79.04 50.48 -4.13
C GLY A 485 -78.41 50.47 -2.73
N LEU A 486 -77.27 51.15 -2.55
CA LEU A 486 -77.06 52.20 -1.54
C LEU A 486 -75.58 52.41 -1.20
N LEU A 487 -75.16 53.64 -1.44
CA LEU A 487 -73.92 54.26 -0.98
C LEU A 487 -74.10 54.71 0.49
N GLN A 488 -73.06 54.56 1.32
CA GLN A 488 -72.86 55.50 2.42
C GLN A 488 -71.37 55.67 2.75
N ALA A 489 -70.93 56.92 2.60
CA ALA A 489 -69.68 57.45 3.15
C ALA A 489 -69.88 57.82 4.63
N ARG A 490 -68.79 57.85 5.43
CA ARG A 490 -68.24 59.05 6.12
C ARG A 490 -67.36 58.73 7.35
N VAL A 491 -66.08 59.11 7.24
CA VAL A 491 -65.16 59.80 8.21
C VAL A 491 -64.67 59.07 9.48
N PRO A 492 -63.36 59.19 9.82
CA PRO A 492 -62.71 58.46 10.91
C PRO A 492 -62.70 59.24 12.23
N THR A 493 -62.55 58.53 13.35
CA THR A 493 -62.10 59.11 14.62
C THR A 493 -61.11 58.17 15.30
N VAL A 494 -59.94 58.72 15.63
CA VAL A 494 -58.96 58.13 16.57
C VAL A 494 -59.21 58.80 17.93
N PRO A 495 -59.10 58.04 19.03
CA PRO A 495 -58.45 58.63 20.19
C PRO A 495 -57.32 57.76 20.74
N LEU A 496 -56.29 58.51 21.14
CA LEU A 496 -55.08 58.13 21.84
C LEU A 496 -55.39 57.76 23.30
N SER A 497 -54.79 56.70 23.84
CA SER A 497 -54.52 56.59 25.29
C SER A 497 -53.24 55.77 25.51
N LEU A 498 -52.43 56.28 26.43
CA LEU A 498 -51.08 55.89 26.84
C LEU A 498 -51.14 54.88 28.02
N PRO A 499 -50.01 54.29 28.44
CA PRO A 499 -49.86 52.90 28.87
C PRO A 499 -49.85 52.72 30.39
N ASP A 500 -50.07 51.49 30.84
CA ASP A 500 -49.74 51.03 32.20
C ASP A 500 -48.82 49.79 32.14
N GLU A 501 -47.79 49.84 32.97
CA GLU A 501 -46.83 48.79 33.32
C GLU A 501 -47.42 47.79 34.32
N GLU A 502 -47.03 46.51 34.26
CA GLU A 502 -46.31 45.80 35.34
C GLU A 502 -46.09 44.30 35.00
N GLU A 503 -44.82 43.87 35.12
CA GLU A 503 -44.27 42.65 35.76
C GLU A 503 -45.06 41.30 35.71
N ASP A 504 -44.51 40.11 35.51
CA ASP A 504 -43.14 39.57 35.54
C ASP A 504 -43.16 38.11 35.01
N ARG A 505 -42.04 37.60 34.47
CA ARG A 505 -41.55 36.19 34.39
C ARG A 505 -40.70 35.88 33.14
N LEU A 506 -39.39 35.74 33.36
CA LEU A 506 -38.34 35.18 32.48
C LEU A 506 -38.31 33.63 32.55
N PRO A 507 -37.45 32.88 31.80
CA PRO A 507 -36.51 33.22 30.69
C PRO A 507 -36.75 32.33 29.43
N THR A 508 -36.24 32.60 28.22
CA THR A 508 -34.87 32.31 27.74
C THR A 508 -34.70 32.73 26.27
N GLN A 509 -33.45 33.05 25.89
CA GLN A 509 -32.86 32.90 24.54
C GLN A 509 -33.22 33.93 23.45
N ASP A 510 -32.36 34.95 23.27
CA ASP A 510 -31.74 35.35 21.98
C ASP A 510 -31.22 36.80 21.99
N SER A 511 -29.95 36.99 22.33
CA SER A 511 -29.23 38.27 22.31
C SER A 511 -28.82 38.76 20.90
N SER A 512 -29.36 38.16 19.84
CA SER A 512 -29.03 38.50 18.45
C SER A 512 -30.09 39.35 17.73
N ARG A 513 -31.26 39.60 18.36
CA ARG A 513 -32.34 40.42 17.80
C ARG A 513 -32.28 41.91 18.21
N ALA A 514 -31.65 42.22 19.35
CA ALA A 514 -31.53 43.59 19.86
C ALA A 514 -30.66 44.51 18.97
N ARG A 515 -29.60 43.99 18.34
CA ARG A 515 -28.73 44.80 17.45
C ARG A 515 -29.36 45.11 16.09
N ARG A 516 -30.24 44.24 15.59
CA ARG A 516 -30.92 44.42 14.28
C ARG A 516 -32.20 45.25 14.36
N ALA A 517 -32.73 45.46 15.57
CA ALA A 517 -33.83 46.39 15.83
C ALA A 517 -33.33 47.84 15.95
N VAL A 518 -32.14 48.05 16.53
CA VAL A 518 -31.52 49.38 16.68
C VAL A 518 -31.00 49.93 15.34
N GLN A 519 -30.52 49.08 14.43
CA GLN A 519 -30.01 49.54 13.14
C GLN A 519 -31.11 49.93 12.13
N ARG A 520 -32.33 49.39 12.26
CA ARG A 520 -33.46 49.70 11.35
C ARG A 520 -34.25 50.94 11.73
N ILE A 521 -34.12 51.42 12.97
CA ILE A 521 -34.77 52.64 13.45
C ILE A 521 -33.90 53.89 13.14
N ALA A 522 -32.59 53.71 12.95
CA ALA A 522 -31.65 54.79 12.64
C ALA A 522 -31.70 55.30 11.17
N GLU A 523 -32.24 54.51 10.24
CA GLU A 523 -32.24 54.87 8.80
C GLU A 523 -33.56 55.49 8.30
N GLN A 524 -34.65 55.45 9.07
CA GLN A 524 -35.97 55.88 8.58
C GLN A 524 -36.50 57.22 9.13
N ARG A 525 -35.87 57.83 10.15
CA ARG A 525 -36.24 59.18 10.64
C ARG A 525 -35.03 59.99 11.17
N PRO A 526 -34.24 60.63 10.29
CA PRO A 526 -33.08 61.42 10.71
C PRO A 526 -33.43 62.69 11.51
N MET A 527 -34.68 63.17 11.48
CA MET A 527 -35.06 64.39 12.20
C MET A 527 -35.36 64.18 13.70
N THR A 528 -35.70 62.96 14.14
CA THR A 528 -36.03 62.71 15.56
C THR A 528 -34.79 62.47 16.41
N VAL A 529 -33.67 62.06 15.79
CA VAL A 529 -32.35 61.94 16.46
C VAL A 529 -31.73 63.33 16.71
N ALA A 530 -32.01 64.30 15.85
CA ALA A 530 -31.56 65.69 16.06
C ALA A 530 -32.29 66.37 17.22
N GLU A 531 -33.57 66.05 17.46
CA GLU A 531 -34.36 66.61 18.57
C GLU A 531 -33.88 66.05 19.93
N ILE A 532 -33.52 64.77 20.00
CA ILE A 532 -33.02 64.12 21.23
C ILE A 532 -31.57 64.54 21.54
N ILE A 533 -30.72 64.72 20.52
CA ILE A 533 -29.38 65.30 20.69
C ILE A 533 -29.46 66.77 21.07
N ARG A 534 -30.45 67.53 20.56
CA ARG A 534 -30.70 68.90 20.98
C ARG A 534 -31.17 68.95 22.43
N GLN A 535 -32.09 68.07 22.84
CA GLN A 535 -32.57 68.00 24.23
C GLN A 535 -31.49 67.55 25.22
N TRP A 536 -30.51 66.75 24.78
CA TRP A 536 -29.33 66.38 25.58
C TRP A 536 -28.24 67.47 25.58
N MET A 537 -28.18 68.34 24.57
CA MET A 537 -27.29 69.53 24.58
C MET A 537 -27.89 70.75 25.30
N GLU A 538 -29.21 70.82 25.48
CA GLU A 538 -29.91 71.90 26.20
C GLU A 538 -29.96 71.64 27.72
N GLN A 539 -29.62 70.42 28.18
CA GLN A 539 -29.53 70.05 29.60
C GLN A 539 -28.11 70.23 30.19
N ASP A 540 -27.12 70.59 29.38
CA ASP A 540 -25.72 70.75 29.79
C ASP A 540 -25.26 72.23 29.79
N LYS A 541 -26.24 73.14 29.91
CA LYS A 541 -25.99 74.60 29.87
C LYS A 541 -26.83 75.38 30.87
N ASP A 542 -26.69 75.05 32.15
CA ASP A 542 -26.96 76.00 33.24
C ASP A 542 -25.67 76.20 34.08
N PRO A 543 -25.08 77.40 34.08
CA PRO A 543 -23.95 77.76 34.92
C PRO A 543 -24.42 78.27 36.29
N SER A 544 -23.76 77.79 37.34
CA SER A 544 -23.70 78.29 38.72
C SER A 544 -24.39 79.63 39.05
N ALA A 545 -25.26 79.63 40.08
CA ALA A 545 -25.35 80.73 41.07
C ALA A 545 -26.15 80.30 42.32
N ALA A 546 -25.49 80.44 43.48
CA ALA A 546 -26.00 80.44 44.88
C ALA A 546 -26.44 79.10 45.51
#